data_AF-A0A9X0D7Y3-F1
#
_entry.id   AF-A0A9X0D7Y3-F1
#
_cell.length_a   1.000
_cell.length_b   1.000
_cell.length_c   1.000
_cell.angle_alpha   90.00
_cell.angle_beta   90.00
_cell.angle_gamma   90.00
#
_symmetry.space_group_name_H-M   'P 1'
#
loop_
_entity.id
_entity.type
_entity.pdbx_description
1 polymer ?
#
loop_
_entity_poly.entity_id
_entity_poly.type
_entity_poly.pdbx_seq_one_letter_code
_entity_poly.pdbx_strand_id
1 'polypeptide(L)'
;MQLKWSAATAAGGTHDPVLTAKIDEVIAQTRDKEAAAMTEVSWRGHTMPVKNEKVRSFILHAQQSARELERADTLDSKLTLYDNLLMECKDVLQAIKDELKGGDTGSGKMRSQKTEAQIGNMQFLHIYIKYIRLSKTVERNLLMAESMKSSLPAILQNSVEEVPAEPGSGKKISKPEDLVRIYDIILQNLSDMADLPGIDQDLTFSKEIAAQMLQYKAHRCLFVAHSYLLAKKWREAVSLYNRVLSHATSAVTHFQEISLLTQVISSLEELMSQARGFKCSAHAFCILEKEIVADEMADMSLNEKPLSERLDHYLTDQSLTSKKPQVTAFPPDFEPLPCKPLFFDLALNQMKFPSLAHRVEEKKAGGLAGYFKGWLWGSGS
;
A
#
# COMPACT_ATOMS: atom_id res chain seq x y z
N MET A 1 7.34 -27.28 6.77
CA MET A 1 8.71 -26.93 7.23
C MET A 1 9.04 -25.54 6.70
N GLN A 2 8.97 -24.50 7.52
CA GLN A 2 9.52 -23.18 7.19
C GLN A 2 10.50 -22.80 8.31
N LEU A 3 11.78 -22.86 7.98
CA LEU A 3 12.90 -22.49 8.83
C LEU A 3 12.95 -20.96 8.92
N LYS A 4 12.86 -20.43 10.14
CA LYS A 4 13.14 -19.03 10.41
C LYS A 4 14.65 -18.85 10.56
N TRP A 5 15.15 -17.84 9.87
CA TRP A 5 16.55 -17.46 9.83
C TRP A 5 16.92 -16.76 11.14
N SER A 6 18.00 -17.20 11.77
CA SER A 6 18.72 -16.44 12.78
C SER A 6 20.12 -16.20 12.25
N ALA A 7 20.44 -14.97 11.90
CA ALA A 7 21.77 -14.58 11.45
C ALA A 7 22.75 -14.66 12.63
N ALA A 8 23.55 -15.71 12.68
CA ALA A 8 24.77 -15.75 13.46
C ALA A 8 25.94 -15.43 12.52
N THR A 9 26.50 -14.23 12.65
CA THR A 9 27.73 -13.82 11.97
C THR A 9 28.91 -14.64 12.48
N ALA A 10 29.43 -15.55 11.66
CA ALA A 10 30.74 -16.17 11.85
C ALA A 10 31.75 -15.55 10.87
N ALA A 11 32.88 -15.10 11.41
CA ALA A 11 33.93 -14.39 10.72
C ALA A 11 34.65 -15.25 9.66
N GLY A 12 35.16 -14.56 8.63
CA GLY A 12 35.71 -15.14 7.40
C GLY A 12 36.84 -16.18 7.59
N GLY A 13 36.66 -17.31 6.92
CA GLY A 13 37.71 -18.25 6.56
C GLY A 13 37.92 -18.23 5.05
N THR A 14 39.17 -18.13 4.60
CA THR A 14 39.55 -18.26 3.20
C THR A 14 39.19 -19.66 2.69
N HIS A 15 38.15 -19.76 1.85
CA HIS A 15 37.75 -21.02 1.20
C HIS A 15 38.74 -21.41 0.10
N ASP A 16 39.48 -22.50 0.31
CA ASP A 16 40.32 -23.11 -0.74
C ASP A 16 39.41 -23.80 -1.78
N PRO A 17 39.42 -23.36 -3.05
CA PRO A 17 38.55 -23.90 -4.10
C PRO A 17 38.83 -25.37 -4.41
N VAL A 18 40.06 -25.85 -4.20
CA VAL A 18 40.42 -27.27 -4.44
C VAL A 18 39.83 -28.17 -3.34
N LEU A 19 39.84 -27.70 -2.10
CA LEU A 19 39.20 -28.41 -0.99
C LEU A 19 37.68 -28.43 -1.16
N THR A 20 37.08 -27.33 -1.62
CA THR A 20 35.65 -27.24 -1.88
C THR A 20 35.21 -28.22 -2.97
N ALA A 21 35.93 -28.26 -4.10
CA ALA A 21 35.65 -29.19 -5.19
C ALA A 21 35.78 -30.67 -4.77
N LYS A 22 36.77 -31.00 -3.93
CA LYS A 22 36.91 -32.37 -3.39
C LYS A 22 35.82 -32.73 -2.40
N ILE A 23 35.36 -31.79 -1.58
CA ILE A 23 34.22 -32.00 -0.67
C ILE A 23 32.96 -32.26 -1.50
N ASP A 24 32.71 -31.46 -2.53
CA ASP A 24 31.56 -31.62 -3.43
C ASP A 24 31.61 -32.98 -4.16
N GLU A 25 32.79 -33.40 -4.61
CA GLU A 25 32.99 -34.72 -5.23
C GLU A 25 32.68 -35.86 -4.24
N VAL A 26 33.16 -35.77 -3.00
CA VAL A 26 32.87 -36.77 -1.96
C VAL A 26 31.37 -36.80 -1.61
N ILE A 27 30.70 -35.64 -1.56
CA ILE A 27 29.25 -35.55 -1.35
C ILE A 27 28.52 -36.23 -2.52
N ALA A 28 28.91 -35.95 -3.76
CA ALA A 28 28.32 -36.59 -4.94
C ALA A 28 28.51 -38.12 -4.93
N GLN A 29 29.72 -38.60 -4.64
CA GLN A 29 30.00 -40.04 -4.53
C GLN A 29 29.22 -40.72 -3.38
N THR A 30 29.01 -40.00 -2.28
CA THR A 30 28.21 -40.50 -1.15
C THR A 30 26.74 -40.59 -1.56
N ARG A 31 26.23 -39.57 -2.27
CA ARG A 31 24.87 -39.54 -2.80
C ARG A 31 24.61 -40.66 -3.80
N ASP A 32 25.57 -40.98 -4.68
CA ASP A 32 25.41 -42.08 -5.63
C ASP A 32 25.35 -43.45 -4.93
N LYS A 33 26.12 -43.65 -3.85
CA LYS A 33 26.03 -44.85 -3.01
C LYS A 33 24.69 -44.95 -2.28
N GLU A 34 24.21 -43.84 -1.72
CA GLU A 34 22.89 -43.77 -1.09
C GLU A 34 21.76 -43.98 -2.11
N ALA A 35 21.91 -43.45 -3.33
CA ALA A 35 20.96 -43.63 -4.43
C ALA A 35 20.90 -45.08 -4.91
N ALA A 36 22.01 -45.82 -4.84
CA ALA A 36 22.03 -47.25 -5.13
C ALA A 36 21.32 -48.07 -4.04
N ALA A 37 21.35 -47.61 -2.78
CA ALA A 37 20.68 -48.27 -1.65
C ALA A 37 19.18 -47.90 -1.53
N MET A 38 18.80 -46.69 -1.96
CA MET A 38 17.40 -46.27 -1.99
C MET A 38 16.63 -47.09 -3.02
N THR A 39 15.57 -47.77 -2.60
CA THR A 39 14.74 -48.57 -3.52
C THR A 39 13.31 -48.09 -3.61
N GLU A 40 12.86 -47.27 -2.65
CA GLU A 40 11.50 -46.77 -2.55
C GLU A 40 11.44 -45.34 -2.04
N VAL A 41 10.33 -44.66 -2.32
CA VAL A 41 10.02 -43.33 -1.78
C VAL A 41 8.62 -43.33 -1.20
N SER A 42 8.46 -42.67 -0.05
CA SER A 42 7.17 -42.46 0.58
C SER A 42 6.76 -40.99 0.48
N TRP A 43 5.55 -40.74 -0.04
CA TRP A 43 4.95 -39.42 -0.08
C TRP A 43 3.46 -39.54 0.23
N ARG A 44 2.99 -38.79 1.24
CA ARG A 44 1.56 -38.66 1.59
C ARG A 44 0.88 -40.01 1.83
N GLY A 45 1.55 -40.88 2.60
CA GLY A 45 1.04 -42.20 2.95
C GLY A 45 1.17 -43.26 1.86
N HIS A 46 1.73 -42.92 0.69
CA HIS A 46 1.96 -43.85 -0.41
C HIS A 46 3.45 -44.15 -0.56
N THR A 47 3.82 -45.42 -0.58
CA THR A 47 5.19 -45.88 -0.81
C THR A 47 5.28 -46.57 -2.16
N MET A 48 6.28 -46.21 -2.97
CA MET A 48 6.49 -46.82 -4.29
C MET A 48 7.96 -47.11 -4.57
N PRO A 49 8.23 -48.16 -5.36
CA PRO A 49 9.59 -48.46 -5.78
C PRO A 49 10.08 -47.44 -6.81
N VAL A 50 11.33 -46.99 -6.65
CA VAL A 50 12.03 -46.12 -7.59
C VAL A 50 13.15 -46.91 -8.25
N LYS A 51 12.89 -47.37 -9.48
CA LYS A 51 13.86 -48.18 -10.25
C LYS A 51 14.88 -47.33 -11.00
N ASN A 52 14.47 -46.15 -11.45
CA ASN A 52 15.29 -45.26 -12.26
C ASN A 52 16.32 -44.54 -11.38
N GLU A 53 17.59 -44.82 -11.61
CA GLU A 53 18.71 -44.29 -10.82
C GLU A 53 18.78 -42.77 -10.83
N LYS A 54 18.48 -42.13 -11.98
CA LYS A 54 18.43 -40.66 -12.08
C LYS A 54 17.35 -40.08 -11.16
N VAL A 55 16.20 -40.72 -11.09
CA VAL A 55 15.11 -40.29 -10.20
C VAL A 55 15.50 -40.45 -8.73
N ARG A 56 16.19 -41.53 -8.38
CA ARG A 56 16.69 -41.74 -7.01
C ARG A 56 17.71 -40.69 -6.59
N SER A 57 18.71 -40.45 -7.44
CA SER A 57 19.75 -39.45 -7.18
C SER A 57 19.14 -38.06 -6.98
N PHE A 58 18.17 -37.67 -7.82
CA PHE A 58 17.46 -36.42 -7.66
C PHE A 58 16.62 -36.34 -6.38
N ILE A 59 15.87 -37.38 -6.01
CA ILE A 59 15.07 -37.37 -4.78
C ILE A 59 15.98 -37.19 -3.56
N LEU A 60 17.11 -37.89 -3.51
CA LEU A 60 18.09 -37.73 -2.43
C LEU A 60 18.70 -36.34 -2.42
N HIS A 61 19.05 -35.79 -3.59
CA HIS A 61 19.52 -34.41 -3.69
C HIS A 61 18.49 -33.43 -3.16
N ALA A 62 17.21 -33.56 -3.56
CA ALA A 62 16.13 -32.70 -3.07
C ALA A 62 15.88 -32.82 -1.55
N GLN A 63 16.16 -33.98 -0.95
CA GLN A 63 16.09 -34.17 0.50
C GLN A 63 17.30 -33.55 1.23
N GLN A 64 18.48 -33.63 0.63
CA GLN A 64 19.74 -33.10 1.18
C GLN A 64 19.87 -31.58 0.97
N SER A 65 19.22 -31.03 -0.05
CA SER A 65 19.34 -29.61 -0.43
C SER A 65 18.95 -28.66 0.70
N ALA A 66 18.08 -29.08 1.63
CA ALA A 66 17.75 -28.30 2.83
C ALA A 66 18.99 -27.98 3.68
N ARG A 67 19.91 -28.95 3.83
CA ARG A 67 21.17 -28.76 4.58
C ARG A 67 22.16 -27.87 3.82
N GLU A 68 22.18 -27.97 2.50
CA GLU A 68 23.02 -27.11 1.65
C GLU A 68 22.53 -25.66 1.70
N LEU A 69 21.21 -25.45 1.68
CA LEU A 69 20.57 -24.15 1.84
C LEU A 69 20.86 -23.50 3.19
N GLU A 70 20.97 -24.30 4.26
CA GLU A 70 21.37 -23.82 5.59
C GLU A 70 22.84 -23.39 5.65
N ARG A 71 23.72 -24.05 4.89
CA ARG A 71 25.17 -23.75 4.83
C ARG A 71 25.51 -22.59 3.90
N ALA A 72 24.61 -22.23 3.00
CA ALA A 72 24.81 -21.15 2.04
C ALA A 72 24.69 -19.78 2.74
N ASP A 73 25.74 -18.96 2.65
CA ASP A 73 25.79 -17.66 3.34
C ASP A 73 25.14 -16.51 2.56
N THR A 74 25.16 -16.59 1.22
CA THR A 74 24.70 -15.50 0.36
C THR A 74 23.35 -15.82 -0.29
N LEU A 75 22.60 -14.77 -0.62
CA LEU A 75 21.35 -14.93 -1.37
C LEU A 75 21.59 -15.59 -2.75
N ASP A 76 22.66 -15.17 -3.42
CA ASP A 76 23.01 -15.65 -4.76
C ASP A 76 23.36 -17.14 -4.77
N SER A 77 24.10 -17.62 -3.76
CA SER A 77 24.39 -19.06 -3.64
C SER A 77 23.13 -19.87 -3.37
N LYS A 78 22.22 -19.39 -2.52
CA LYS A 78 20.92 -20.05 -2.28
C LYS A 78 20.05 -20.11 -3.54
N LEU A 79 19.98 -19.01 -4.31
CA LEU A 79 19.26 -18.99 -5.58
C LEU A 79 19.86 -19.97 -6.59
N THR A 80 21.19 -20.03 -6.67
CA THR A 80 21.91 -20.97 -7.54
C THR A 80 21.61 -22.42 -7.16
N LEU A 81 21.58 -22.76 -5.88
CA LEU A 81 21.18 -24.10 -5.41
C LEU A 81 19.76 -24.47 -5.86
N TYR A 82 18.80 -23.54 -5.69
CA TYR A 82 17.43 -23.76 -6.18
C TYR A 82 17.37 -23.89 -7.71
N ASP A 83 18.11 -23.07 -8.45
CA ASP A 83 18.13 -23.12 -9.92
C ASP A 83 18.71 -24.45 -10.43
N ASN A 84 19.80 -24.93 -9.84
CA ASN A 84 20.38 -26.22 -10.15
C ASN A 84 19.39 -27.37 -9.86
N LEU A 85 18.74 -27.35 -8.69
CA LEU A 85 17.75 -28.36 -8.33
C LEU A 85 16.54 -28.35 -9.28
N LEU A 86 16.07 -27.16 -9.69
CA LEU A 86 14.95 -27.03 -10.62
C LEU A 86 15.30 -27.48 -12.04
N MET A 87 16.53 -27.24 -12.49
CA MET A 87 17.04 -27.76 -13.77
C MET A 87 17.10 -29.29 -13.75
N GLU A 88 17.69 -29.89 -12.72
CA GLU A 88 17.73 -31.35 -12.57
C GLU A 88 16.31 -31.94 -12.50
N CYS A 89 15.39 -31.29 -11.78
CA CYS A 89 14.00 -31.71 -11.69
C CYS A 89 13.31 -31.76 -13.07
N LYS A 90 13.61 -30.80 -13.95
CA LYS A 90 13.08 -30.78 -15.32
C LYS A 90 13.57 -31.99 -16.12
N ASP A 91 14.85 -32.33 -16.02
CA ASP A 91 15.44 -33.46 -16.72
C ASP A 91 14.88 -34.79 -16.21
N VAL A 92 14.68 -34.91 -14.90
CA VAL A 92 14.06 -36.08 -14.25
C VAL A 92 12.59 -36.24 -14.66
N LEU A 93 11.81 -35.16 -14.70
CA LEU A 93 10.43 -35.20 -15.21
C LEU A 93 10.38 -35.65 -16.67
N GLN A 94 11.33 -35.21 -17.49
CA GLN A 94 11.43 -35.62 -18.88
C GLN A 94 11.77 -37.10 -19.00
N ALA A 95 12.73 -37.60 -18.22
CA ALA A 95 13.09 -39.02 -18.18
C ALA A 95 11.89 -39.91 -17.79
N ILE A 96 11.10 -39.51 -16.78
CA ILE A 96 9.89 -40.26 -16.37
C ILE A 96 8.84 -40.23 -17.49
N LYS A 97 8.65 -39.08 -18.17
CA LYS A 97 7.71 -38.97 -19.30
C LYS A 97 8.12 -39.84 -20.48
N ASP A 98 9.40 -39.89 -20.82
CA ASP A 98 9.91 -40.72 -21.91
C ASP A 98 9.78 -42.21 -21.57
N GLU A 99 10.01 -42.58 -20.31
CA GLU A 99 9.76 -43.93 -19.83
C GLU A 99 8.26 -44.29 -19.89
N LEU A 100 7.34 -43.37 -19.59
CA LEU A 100 5.89 -43.55 -19.75
C LEU A 100 5.47 -43.71 -21.21
N LYS A 101 6.05 -42.93 -22.14
CA LYS A 101 5.76 -42.96 -23.58
C LYS A 101 6.40 -44.12 -24.32
N GLY A 102 7.57 -44.58 -23.87
CA GLY A 102 8.35 -45.67 -24.49
C GLY A 102 7.65 -47.04 -24.50
N GLY A 103 6.41 -47.12 -24.01
CA GLY A 103 5.52 -48.26 -24.21
C GLY A 103 4.78 -48.28 -25.56
N ASP A 104 4.72 -47.17 -26.32
CA ASP A 104 3.74 -47.02 -27.41
C ASP A 104 4.30 -46.59 -28.79
N THR A 105 5.60 -46.33 -28.93
CA THR A 105 6.17 -45.88 -30.22
C THR A 105 7.36 -46.72 -30.69
N GLY A 106 7.05 -47.80 -31.43
CA GLY A 106 7.82 -48.35 -32.55
C GLY A 106 9.33 -48.63 -32.38
N SER A 107 9.70 -49.87 -32.05
CA SER A 107 10.68 -50.67 -32.81
C SER A 107 10.75 -52.11 -32.26
N GLY A 108 10.67 -53.09 -33.15
CA GLY A 108 10.42 -54.51 -32.87
C GLY A 108 11.54 -55.30 -32.17
N LYS A 109 11.93 -54.95 -30.95
CA LYS A 109 12.74 -55.83 -30.08
C LYS A 109 12.12 -55.96 -28.69
N MET A 110 11.76 -57.20 -28.35
CA MET A 110 11.40 -57.74 -27.02
C MET A 110 10.50 -56.83 -26.14
N ARG A 111 9.19 -56.95 -26.33
CA ARG A 111 8.14 -56.24 -25.60
C ARG A 111 8.08 -56.71 -24.13
N SER A 112 8.63 -55.94 -23.20
CA SER A 112 8.19 -56.02 -21.80
C SER A 112 6.88 -55.24 -21.69
N GLN A 113 5.74 -55.93 -21.62
CA GLN A 113 4.47 -55.30 -21.27
C GLN A 113 4.61 -54.73 -19.86
N LYS A 114 4.60 -53.40 -19.73
CA LYS A 114 4.52 -52.76 -18.40
C LYS A 114 3.18 -53.13 -17.79
N THR A 115 3.21 -53.72 -16.60
CA THR A 115 2.00 -54.02 -15.83
C THR A 115 1.27 -52.71 -15.50
N GLU A 116 -0.05 -52.75 -15.38
CA GLU A 116 -0.87 -51.61 -14.94
C GLU A 116 -0.34 -50.96 -13.64
N ALA A 117 0.10 -51.79 -12.69
CA ALA A 117 0.77 -51.34 -11.46
C ALA A 117 2.08 -50.57 -11.73
N GLN A 118 2.86 -50.93 -12.75
CA GLN A 118 4.09 -50.21 -13.10
C GLN A 118 3.77 -48.85 -13.71
N ILE A 119 2.72 -48.76 -14.53
CA ILE A 119 2.26 -47.50 -15.12
C ILE A 119 1.74 -46.57 -14.02
N GLY A 120 0.92 -47.09 -13.09
CA GLY A 120 0.43 -46.33 -11.94
C GLY A 120 1.57 -45.80 -11.06
N ASN A 121 2.57 -46.62 -10.75
CA ASN A 121 3.74 -46.19 -9.98
C ASN A 121 4.54 -45.08 -10.69
N MET A 122 4.72 -45.17 -12.01
CA MET A 122 5.41 -44.12 -12.79
C MET A 122 4.59 -42.82 -12.87
N GLN A 123 3.28 -42.92 -12.99
CA GLN A 123 2.39 -41.75 -12.96
C GLN A 123 2.43 -41.05 -11.60
N PHE A 124 2.36 -41.81 -10.51
CA PHE A 124 2.50 -41.26 -9.18
C PHE A 124 3.87 -40.59 -9.01
N LEU A 125 4.95 -41.26 -9.39
CA LEU A 125 6.30 -40.72 -9.31
C LEU A 125 6.40 -39.39 -10.08
N HIS A 126 5.81 -39.32 -11.28
CA HIS A 126 5.73 -38.07 -12.04
C HIS A 126 4.97 -36.97 -11.29
N ILE A 127 3.86 -37.28 -10.62
CA ILE A 127 3.10 -36.33 -9.78
C ILE A 127 3.95 -35.85 -8.60
N TYR A 128 4.64 -36.76 -7.91
CA TYR A 128 5.50 -36.43 -6.78
C TYR A 128 6.68 -35.53 -7.18
N ILE A 129 7.38 -35.85 -8.27
CA ILE A 129 8.46 -34.99 -8.78
C ILE A 129 7.90 -33.62 -9.22
N LYS A 130 6.71 -33.59 -9.84
CA LYS A 130 6.04 -32.32 -10.21
C LYS A 130 5.71 -31.50 -8.96
N TYR A 131 5.26 -32.12 -7.88
CA TYR A 131 5.06 -31.47 -6.59
C TYR A 131 6.36 -30.87 -6.04
N ILE A 132 7.47 -31.63 -6.03
CA ILE A 132 8.78 -31.11 -5.61
C ILE A 132 9.13 -29.86 -6.42
N ARG A 133 8.98 -29.90 -7.75
CA ARG A 133 9.25 -28.76 -8.63
C ARG A 133 8.46 -27.52 -8.22
N LEU A 134 7.14 -27.66 -8.03
CA LEU A 134 6.26 -26.55 -7.64
C LEU A 134 6.63 -26.02 -6.25
N SER A 135 6.86 -26.89 -5.28
CA SER A 135 7.27 -26.52 -3.91
C SER A 135 8.59 -25.74 -3.92
N LYS A 136 9.60 -26.24 -4.62
CA LYS A 136 10.92 -25.58 -4.71
C LYS A 136 10.87 -24.28 -5.51
N THR A 137 9.99 -24.19 -6.51
CA THR A 137 9.73 -22.92 -7.20
C THR A 137 9.11 -21.89 -6.26
N VAL A 138 8.15 -22.28 -5.42
CA VAL A 138 7.57 -21.40 -4.40
C VAL A 138 8.64 -20.93 -3.40
N GLU A 139 9.43 -21.85 -2.83
CA GLU A 139 10.51 -21.52 -1.89
C GLU A 139 11.54 -20.53 -2.48
N ARG A 140 12.01 -20.77 -3.71
CA ARG A 140 12.92 -19.87 -4.42
C ARG A 140 12.33 -18.47 -4.59
N ASN A 141 11.06 -18.38 -5.00
CA ASN A 141 10.40 -17.10 -5.20
C ASN A 141 10.14 -16.36 -3.89
N LEU A 142 9.90 -17.08 -2.79
CA LEU A 142 9.79 -16.47 -1.45
C LEU A 142 11.12 -15.86 -1.00
N LEU A 143 12.23 -16.55 -1.25
CA LEU A 143 13.56 -16.02 -0.96
C LEU A 143 13.84 -14.73 -1.76
N MET A 144 13.48 -14.73 -3.04
CA MET A 144 13.61 -13.55 -3.90
C MET A 144 12.69 -12.41 -3.43
N ALA A 145 11.46 -12.71 -3.02
CA ALA A 145 10.53 -11.72 -2.48
C ALA A 145 11.09 -11.07 -1.20
N GLU A 146 11.67 -11.86 -0.30
CA GLU A 146 12.27 -11.32 0.93
C GLU A 146 13.43 -10.37 0.64
N SER A 147 14.28 -10.70 -0.33
CA SER A 147 15.33 -9.80 -0.81
C SER A 147 14.75 -8.49 -1.38
N MET A 148 13.67 -8.57 -2.17
CA MET A 148 13.05 -7.39 -2.77
C MET A 148 12.39 -6.49 -1.73
N LYS A 149 11.80 -7.05 -0.67
CA LYS A 149 11.22 -6.26 0.43
C LYS A 149 12.25 -5.37 1.12
N SER A 150 13.45 -5.89 1.37
CA SER A 150 14.54 -5.10 1.98
C SER A 150 15.06 -3.95 1.10
N SER A 151 14.69 -3.93 -0.19
CA SER A 151 15.07 -2.89 -1.15
C SER A 151 13.90 -2.02 -1.62
N LEU A 152 12.76 -2.07 -0.91
CA LEU A 152 11.61 -1.19 -1.18
C LEU A 152 11.93 0.29 -0.85
N PRO A 153 11.17 1.26 -1.35
CA PRO A 153 11.27 2.66 -0.91
C PRO A 153 11.08 2.79 0.61
N ALA A 154 11.84 3.68 1.25
CA ALA A 154 11.83 3.87 2.71
C ALA A 154 10.43 4.15 3.29
N ILE A 155 9.58 4.88 2.56
CA ILE A 155 8.18 5.12 2.94
C ILE A 155 7.34 3.85 3.12
N LEU A 156 7.77 2.73 2.53
CA LEU A 156 7.12 1.42 2.62
C LEU A 156 7.86 0.44 3.56
N GLN A 157 9.00 0.83 4.11
CA GLN A 157 9.74 0.01 5.07
C GLN A 157 9.29 0.34 6.50
N ASN A 158 9.13 -0.69 7.35
CA ASN A 158 8.75 -0.51 8.76
C ASN A 158 9.95 -0.14 9.66
N SER A 159 11.10 0.21 9.09
CA SER A 159 12.29 0.57 9.87
C SER A 159 12.17 1.99 10.39
N VAL A 160 12.05 2.10 11.72
CA VAL A 160 12.17 3.37 12.48
C VAL A 160 13.59 3.95 12.37
N GLU A 161 14.56 3.13 11.95
CA GLU A 161 15.92 3.55 11.66
C GLU A 161 16.06 3.83 10.16
N GLU A 162 16.33 5.09 9.82
CA GLU A 162 17.01 5.43 8.58
C GLU A 162 18.36 4.70 8.60
N VAL A 163 18.43 3.49 8.06
CA VAL A 163 19.73 2.89 7.75
C VAL A 163 20.34 3.82 6.71
N PRO A 164 21.46 4.49 7.00
CA PRO A 164 22.10 5.36 6.03
C PRO A 164 22.38 4.50 4.81
N ALA A 165 21.80 4.87 3.67
CA ALA A 165 22.21 4.29 2.41
C ALA A 165 23.70 4.63 2.29
N GLU A 166 24.57 3.64 2.51
CA GLU A 166 26.01 3.74 2.22
C GLU A 166 26.15 4.36 0.83
N PRO A 167 26.67 5.60 0.72
CA PRO A 167 26.74 6.31 -0.54
C PRO A 167 27.76 5.60 -1.43
N GLY A 168 27.28 4.70 -2.28
CA GLY A 168 28.12 3.83 -3.11
C GLY A 168 27.58 2.42 -3.34
N SER A 169 26.61 1.94 -2.55
CA SER A 169 25.95 0.67 -2.87
C SER A 169 24.90 0.92 -3.95
N GLY A 170 25.21 0.58 -5.19
CA GLY A 170 24.27 0.62 -6.33
C GLY A 170 23.11 -0.36 -6.23
N LYS A 171 22.57 -0.61 -5.02
CA LYS A 171 21.43 -1.50 -4.79
C LYS A 171 20.19 -0.88 -5.43
N LYS A 172 19.78 -1.48 -6.54
CA LYS A 172 18.57 -1.14 -7.29
C LYS A 172 17.36 -1.20 -6.35
N ILE A 173 16.67 -0.07 -6.18
CA ILE A 173 15.42 0.01 -5.42
C ILE A 173 14.37 -0.84 -6.15
N SER A 174 13.77 -1.78 -5.42
CA SER A 174 12.70 -2.63 -5.92
C SER A 174 11.38 -1.88 -5.90
N LYS A 175 10.53 -2.11 -6.91
CA LYS A 175 9.19 -1.52 -6.93
C LYS A 175 8.15 -2.50 -6.36
N PRO A 176 7.05 -2.02 -5.76
CA PRO A 176 6.00 -2.91 -5.29
C PRO A 176 5.42 -3.82 -6.39
N GLU A 177 5.38 -3.35 -7.65
CA GLU A 177 4.88 -4.13 -8.78
C GLU A 177 5.75 -5.37 -9.09
N ASP A 178 7.05 -5.30 -8.79
CA ASP A 178 7.94 -6.45 -8.95
C ASP A 178 7.58 -7.55 -7.94
N LEU A 179 7.28 -7.18 -6.69
CA LEU A 179 6.78 -8.10 -5.67
C LEU A 179 5.41 -8.67 -6.04
N VAL A 180 4.50 -7.87 -6.61
CA VAL A 180 3.22 -8.37 -7.13
C VAL A 180 3.44 -9.50 -8.14
N ARG A 181 4.38 -9.32 -9.08
CA ARG A 181 4.74 -10.35 -10.07
C ARG A 181 5.28 -11.62 -9.41
N ILE A 182 6.13 -11.50 -8.39
CA ILE A 182 6.66 -12.67 -7.68
C ILE A 182 5.56 -13.43 -6.95
N TYR A 183 4.65 -12.74 -6.27
CA TYR A 183 3.51 -13.39 -5.62
C TYR A 183 2.50 -13.97 -6.61
N ASP A 184 2.34 -13.40 -7.80
CA ASP A 184 1.56 -14.02 -8.89
C ASP A 184 2.17 -15.36 -9.32
N ILE A 185 3.49 -15.45 -9.45
CA ILE A 185 4.19 -16.71 -9.74
C ILE A 185 3.97 -17.73 -8.60
N ILE A 186 4.09 -17.30 -7.34
CA ILE A 186 3.84 -18.18 -6.18
C ILE A 186 2.41 -18.70 -6.19
N LEU A 187 1.42 -17.83 -6.41
CA LEU A 187 0.01 -18.22 -6.45
C LEU A 187 -0.31 -19.17 -7.60
N GLN A 188 0.30 -18.96 -8.77
CA GLN A 188 0.15 -19.89 -9.89
C GLN A 188 0.72 -21.27 -9.55
N ASN A 189 1.90 -21.35 -8.94
CA ASN A 189 2.49 -22.64 -8.55
C ASN A 189 1.68 -23.36 -7.47
N LEU A 190 1.04 -22.62 -6.56
CA LEU A 190 0.12 -23.22 -5.57
C LEU A 190 -1.19 -23.69 -6.21
N SER A 191 -1.71 -22.95 -7.20
CA SER A 191 -2.86 -23.41 -7.99
C SER A 191 -2.51 -24.69 -8.74
N ASP A 192 -1.38 -24.72 -9.44
CA ASP A 192 -0.89 -25.91 -10.15
C ASP A 192 -0.66 -27.10 -9.20
N MET A 193 -0.35 -26.83 -7.93
CA MET A 193 -0.17 -27.83 -6.88
C MET A 193 -1.52 -28.39 -6.41
N ALA A 194 -2.53 -27.53 -6.24
CA ALA A 194 -3.90 -27.95 -5.92
C ALA A 194 -4.51 -28.81 -7.03
N ASP A 195 -4.14 -28.55 -8.29
CA ASP A 195 -4.62 -29.26 -9.47
C ASP A 195 -3.87 -30.58 -9.75
N LEU A 196 -2.90 -30.98 -8.92
CA LEU A 196 -2.24 -32.28 -9.08
C LEU A 196 -3.22 -33.43 -8.78
N PRO A 197 -3.23 -34.51 -9.57
CA PRO A 197 -4.11 -35.64 -9.32
C PRO A 197 -3.85 -36.28 -7.94
N GLY A 198 -4.93 -36.54 -7.19
CA GLY A 198 -4.88 -37.20 -5.88
C GLY A 198 -4.68 -36.26 -4.69
N ILE A 199 -4.53 -34.96 -4.91
CA ILE A 199 -4.41 -33.96 -3.84
C ILE A 199 -5.73 -33.74 -3.11
N ASP A 200 -6.83 -33.75 -3.85
CA ASP A 200 -8.20 -33.62 -3.37
C ASP A 200 -8.61 -34.74 -2.39
N GLN A 201 -7.99 -35.91 -2.53
CA GLN A 201 -8.23 -37.08 -1.67
C GLN A 201 -7.65 -36.90 -0.26
N ASP A 202 -6.66 -36.03 -0.10
CA ASP A 202 -6.09 -35.71 1.20
C ASP A 202 -6.49 -34.29 1.60
N LEU A 203 -7.55 -34.26 2.39
CA LEU A 203 -8.23 -33.05 2.83
C LEU A 203 -7.29 -32.12 3.62
N THR A 204 -6.39 -32.67 4.44
CA THR A 204 -5.47 -31.88 5.27
C THR A 204 -4.55 -31.04 4.41
N PHE A 205 -4.00 -31.63 3.35
CA PHE A 205 -3.10 -30.92 2.46
C PHE A 205 -3.80 -29.99 1.48
N SER A 206 -4.97 -30.40 0.97
CA SER A 206 -5.82 -29.51 0.19
C SER A 206 -6.15 -28.24 0.98
N LYS A 207 -6.47 -28.38 2.28
CA LYS A 207 -6.65 -27.24 3.19
C LYS A 207 -5.36 -26.45 3.41
N GLU A 208 -4.20 -27.09 3.54
CA GLU A 208 -2.89 -26.42 3.69
C GLU A 208 -2.57 -25.54 2.47
N ILE A 209 -2.74 -26.09 1.25
CA ILE A 209 -2.54 -25.33 0.01
C ILE A 209 -3.52 -24.15 -0.05
N ALA A 210 -4.79 -24.36 0.28
CA ALA A 210 -5.79 -23.29 0.31
C ALA A 210 -5.42 -22.18 1.32
N ALA A 211 -4.91 -22.53 2.50
CA ALA A 211 -4.43 -21.58 3.51
C ALA A 211 -3.23 -20.77 3.01
N GLN A 212 -2.25 -21.43 2.38
CA GLN A 212 -1.11 -20.77 1.74
C GLN A 212 -1.55 -19.83 0.61
N MET A 213 -2.51 -20.23 -0.22
CA MET A 213 -3.08 -19.36 -1.27
C MET A 213 -3.69 -18.09 -0.67
N LEU A 214 -4.41 -18.18 0.45
CA LEU A 214 -4.95 -17.00 1.15
C LEU A 214 -3.82 -16.11 1.71
N GLN A 215 -2.81 -16.71 2.35
CA GLN A 215 -1.64 -15.98 2.86
C GLN A 215 -0.94 -15.20 1.74
N TYR A 216 -0.68 -15.81 0.60
CA TYR A 216 0.03 -15.13 -0.49
C TYR A 216 -0.86 -14.20 -1.31
N LYS A 217 -2.18 -14.41 -1.33
CA LYS A 217 -3.15 -13.40 -1.81
C LYS A 217 -3.11 -12.15 -0.94
N ALA A 218 -2.97 -12.29 0.38
CA ALA A 218 -2.82 -11.16 1.29
C ALA A 218 -1.52 -10.38 0.99
N HIS A 219 -0.39 -11.07 0.88
CA HIS A 219 0.89 -10.44 0.53
C HIS A 219 0.84 -9.74 -0.83
N ARG A 220 0.35 -10.41 -1.86
CA ARG A 220 0.15 -9.78 -3.19
C ARG A 220 -0.70 -8.52 -3.09
N CYS A 221 -1.82 -8.59 -2.39
CA CYS A 221 -2.74 -7.47 -2.23
C CYS A 221 -2.10 -6.29 -1.47
N LEU A 222 -1.19 -6.56 -0.53
CA LEU A 222 -0.42 -5.53 0.16
C LEU A 222 0.44 -4.74 -0.82
N PHE A 223 1.20 -5.43 -1.69
CA PHE A 223 2.07 -4.74 -2.64
C PHE A 223 1.29 -4.00 -3.72
N VAL A 224 0.11 -4.49 -4.12
CA VAL A 224 -0.81 -3.68 -4.95
C VAL A 224 -1.27 -2.43 -4.19
N ALA A 225 -1.62 -2.54 -2.90
CA ALA A 225 -2.01 -1.39 -2.09
C ALA A 225 -0.87 -0.37 -1.98
N HIS A 226 0.37 -0.82 -1.85
CA HIS A 226 1.56 0.04 -1.85
C HIS A 226 1.75 0.78 -3.17
N SER A 227 1.53 0.13 -4.32
CA SER A 227 1.53 0.83 -5.63
C SER A 227 0.53 1.99 -5.66
N TYR A 228 -0.71 1.76 -5.20
CA TYR A 228 -1.72 2.81 -5.13
C TYR A 228 -1.38 3.90 -4.09
N LEU A 229 -0.77 3.51 -2.97
CA LEU A 229 -0.29 4.45 -1.95
C LEU A 229 0.77 5.40 -2.52
N LEU A 230 1.79 4.86 -3.19
CA LEU A 230 2.84 5.67 -3.84
C LEU A 230 2.28 6.55 -4.96
N ALA A 231 1.24 6.09 -5.65
CA ALA A 231 0.53 6.86 -6.67
C ALA A 231 -0.48 7.88 -6.09
N LYS A 232 -0.51 8.09 -4.77
CA LYS A 232 -1.46 8.98 -4.05
C LYS A 232 -2.94 8.66 -4.29
N LYS A 233 -3.25 7.43 -4.69
CA LYS A 233 -4.62 6.94 -4.88
C LYS A 233 -5.14 6.35 -3.57
N TRP A 234 -5.41 7.25 -2.63
CA TRP A 234 -5.66 6.89 -1.23
C TRP A 234 -6.87 5.97 -1.04
N ARG A 235 -7.96 6.20 -1.78
CA ARG A 235 -9.20 5.42 -1.65
C ARG A 235 -8.98 3.97 -2.07
N GLU A 236 -8.32 3.78 -3.20
CA GLU A 236 -7.94 2.48 -3.74
C GLU A 236 -6.98 1.75 -2.81
N ALA A 237 -5.96 2.46 -2.30
CA ALA A 237 -5.00 1.91 -1.33
C ALA A 237 -5.71 1.41 -0.06
N VAL A 238 -6.58 2.23 0.55
CA VAL A 238 -7.36 1.86 1.75
C VAL A 238 -8.25 0.64 1.50
N SER A 239 -8.94 0.60 0.36
CA SER A 239 -9.78 -0.54 -0.04
C SER A 239 -8.96 -1.83 -0.13
N LEU A 240 -7.76 -1.76 -0.73
CA LEU A 240 -6.86 -2.90 -0.84
C LEU A 240 -6.28 -3.31 0.52
N TYR A 241 -5.94 -2.39 1.42
CA TYR A 241 -5.52 -2.76 2.78
C TYR A 241 -6.62 -3.49 3.55
N ASN A 242 -7.89 -3.10 3.41
CA ASN A 242 -9.01 -3.88 3.98
C ASN A 242 -9.07 -5.30 3.40
N ARG A 243 -8.81 -5.46 2.10
CA ARG A 243 -8.75 -6.77 1.45
C ARG A 243 -7.56 -7.61 1.93
N VAL A 244 -6.41 -7.00 2.23
CA VAL A 244 -5.28 -7.67 2.90
C VAL A 244 -5.73 -8.24 4.24
N LEU A 245 -6.40 -7.43 5.07
CA LEU A 245 -6.89 -7.87 6.39
C LEU A 245 -7.87 -9.03 6.28
N SER A 246 -8.77 -9.01 5.31
CA SER A 246 -9.71 -10.10 5.05
C SER A 246 -8.99 -11.40 4.68
N HIS A 247 -8.08 -11.37 3.69
CA HIS A 247 -7.33 -12.57 3.28
C HIS A 247 -6.45 -13.12 4.40
N ALA A 248 -5.75 -12.24 5.13
CA ALA A 248 -4.88 -12.65 6.22
C ALA A 248 -5.67 -13.26 7.39
N THR A 249 -6.83 -12.69 7.73
CA THR A 249 -7.71 -13.26 8.78
C THR A 249 -8.19 -14.65 8.38
N SER A 250 -8.67 -14.82 7.14
CA SER A 250 -9.07 -16.15 6.65
C SER A 250 -7.88 -17.12 6.59
N ALA A 251 -6.68 -16.67 6.23
CA ALA A 251 -5.50 -17.53 6.28
C ALA A 251 -5.20 -18.01 7.72
N VAL A 252 -5.27 -17.11 8.70
CA VAL A 252 -5.07 -17.45 10.13
C VAL A 252 -6.07 -18.48 10.60
N THR A 253 -7.37 -18.31 10.31
CA THR A 253 -8.39 -19.29 10.72
C THR A 253 -8.13 -20.67 10.12
N HIS A 254 -7.78 -20.73 8.84
CA HIS A 254 -7.44 -21.99 8.19
C HIS A 254 -6.20 -22.64 8.80
N PHE A 255 -5.13 -21.87 9.08
CA PHE A 255 -3.94 -22.44 9.72
C PHE A 255 -4.26 -22.96 11.12
N GLN A 256 -5.04 -22.23 11.93
CA GLN A 256 -5.46 -22.67 13.26
C GLN A 256 -6.24 -23.99 13.23
N GLU A 257 -7.03 -24.25 12.19
CA GLU A 257 -7.79 -25.50 12.02
C GLU A 257 -6.93 -26.69 11.58
N ILE A 258 -5.89 -26.46 10.77
CA ILE A 258 -5.07 -27.54 10.18
C ILE A 258 -3.93 -27.94 11.11
N SER A 259 -3.17 -26.96 11.56
CA SER A 259 -1.95 -27.15 12.35
C SER A 259 -1.57 -25.82 12.97
N LEU A 260 -1.32 -25.80 14.27
CA LEU A 260 -0.87 -24.61 15.01
C LEU A 260 0.56 -24.21 14.57
N LEU A 261 0.69 -23.71 13.35
CA LEU A 261 1.90 -23.16 12.77
C LEU A 261 2.10 -21.76 13.32
N THR A 262 2.43 -21.67 14.62
CA THR A 262 2.55 -20.42 15.39
C THR A 262 3.39 -19.38 14.67
N GLN A 263 4.46 -19.81 14.00
CA GLN A 263 5.33 -18.90 13.26
C GLN A 263 4.67 -18.28 12.02
N VAL A 264 3.85 -19.03 11.30
CA VAL A 264 3.09 -18.53 10.14
C VAL A 264 1.99 -17.58 10.60
N ILE A 265 1.28 -17.95 11.66
CA ILE A 265 0.24 -17.13 12.28
C ILE A 265 0.82 -15.79 12.75
N SER A 266 1.94 -15.81 13.47
CA SER A 266 2.64 -14.60 13.92
C SER A 266 3.06 -13.70 12.74
N SER A 267 3.54 -14.28 11.64
CA SER A 267 3.89 -13.50 10.44
C SER A 267 2.66 -12.88 9.76
N LEU A 268 1.51 -13.58 9.76
CA LEU A 268 0.25 -13.04 9.26
C LEU A 268 -0.31 -11.93 10.14
N GLU A 269 -0.17 -12.04 11.46
CA GLU A 269 -0.55 -10.99 12.42
C GLU A 269 0.30 -9.74 12.23
N GLU A 270 1.61 -9.91 11.99
CA GLU A 270 2.50 -8.82 11.64
C GLU A 270 2.07 -8.15 10.33
N LEU A 271 1.78 -8.92 9.28
CA LEU A 271 1.25 -8.42 8.01
C LEU A 271 -0.04 -7.61 8.20
N MET A 272 -0.95 -8.08 9.06
CA MET A 272 -2.18 -7.37 9.40
C MET A 272 -1.90 -6.06 10.14
N SER A 273 -0.92 -6.06 11.06
CA SER A 273 -0.47 -4.85 11.76
C SER A 273 0.06 -3.80 10.78
N GLN A 274 0.94 -4.22 9.86
CA GLN A 274 1.48 -3.36 8.81
C GLN A 274 0.36 -2.77 7.94
N ALA A 275 -0.56 -3.62 7.46
CA ALA A 275 -1.69 -3.17 6.64
C ALA A 275 -2.59 -2.16 7.37
N ARG A 276 -2.82 -2.33 8.68
CA ARG A 276 -3.54 -1.35 9.51
C ARG A 276 -2.78 -0.02 9.60
N GLY A 277 -1.46 -0.08 9.85
CA GLY A 277 -0.59 1.10 9.90
C GLY A 277 -0.67 1.91 8.60
N PHE A 278 -0.40 1.26 7.47
CA PHE A 278 -0.47 1.93 6.16
C PHE A 278 -1.87 2.43 5.79
N LYS A 279 -2.93 1.72 6.20
CA LYS A 279 -4.30 2.21 6.05
C LYS A 279 -4.51 3.52 6.81
N CYS A 280 -4.05 3.61 8.05
CA CYS A 280 -4.12 4.86 8.84
C CYS A 280 -3.30 5.98 8.18
N SER A 281 -2.09 5.68 7.72
CA SER A 281 -1.25 6.65 7.01
C SER A 281 -1.93 7.17 5.74
N ALA A 282 -2.54 6.29 4.93
CA ALA A 282 -3.28 6.69 3.73
C ALA A 282 -4.48 7.61 4.05
N HIS A 283 -5.20 7.33 5.16
CA HIS A 283 -6.26 8.22 5.62
C HIS A 283 -5.73 9.59 6.03
N ALA A 284 -4.63 9.64 6.79
CA ALA A 284 -4.00 10.89 7.20
C ALA A 284 -3.54 11.71 6.00
N PHE A 285 -2.82 11.09 5.04
CA PHE A 285 -2.39 11.76 3.81
C PHE A 285 -3.57 12.30 2.98
N CYS A 286 -4.68 11.58 2.92
CA CYS A 286 -5.88 12.05 2.21
C CYS A 286 -6.51 13.29 2.86
N ILE A 287 -6.41 13.45 4.18
CA ILE A 287 -6.92 14.64 4.88
C ILE A 287 -5.96 15.81 4.66
N LEU A 288 -4.67 15.60 4.90
CA LEU A 288 -3.63 16.63 4.73
C LEU A 288 -3.59 17.18 3.29
N GLU A 289 -3.74 16.33 2.27
CA GLU A 289 -3.76 16.80 0.88
C GLU A 289 -4.97 17.68 0.57
N LYS A 290 -6.13 17.42 1.21
CA LYS A 290 -7.31 18.27 1.05
C LYS A 290 -7.14 19.62 1.76
N GLU A 291 -6.51 19.63 2.93
CA GLU A 291 -6.22 20.87 3.66
C GLU A 291 -5.26 21.76 2.85
N ILE A 292 -4.19 21.19 2.28
CA ILE A 292 -3.27 21.94 1.41
C ILE A 292 -4.00 22.54 0.20
N VAL A 293 -4.83 21.76 -0.48
CA VAL A 293 -5.59 22.28 -1.63
C VAL A 293 -6.60 23.35 -1.21
N ALA A 294 -7.24 23.20 -0.05
CA ALA A 294 -8.17 24.20 0.47
C ALA A 294 -7.46 25.51 0.83
N ASP A 295 -6.28 25.43 1.45
CA ASP A 295 -5.44 26.58 1.79
C ASP A 295 -4.93 27.27 0.52
N GLU A 296 -4.42 26.53 -0.47
CA GLU A 296 -3.99 27.08 -1.76
C GLU A 296 -5.15 27.79 -2.51
N MET A 297 -6.35 27.21 -2.47
CA MET A 297 -7.54 27.83 -3.07
C MET A 297 -8.00 29.09 -2.31
N ALA A 298 -7.93 29.07 -0.98
CA ALA A 298 -8.23 30.23 -0.14
C ALA A 298 -7.22 31.36 -0.40
N ASP A 299 -5.94 31.03 -0.49
CA ASP A 299 -4.86 31.97 -0.79
C ASP A 299 -5.06 32.62 -2.17
N MET A 300 -5.43 31.84 -3.20
CA MET A 300 -5.74 32.40 -4.51
C MET A 300 -6.87 33.45 -4.47
N SER A 301 -7.96 33.17 -3.73
CA SER A 301 -9.08 34.13 -3.61
C SER A 301 -8.71 35.37 -2.81
N LEU A 302 -7.84 35.24 -1.80
CA LEU A 302 -7.37 36.37 -1.00
C LEU A 302 -6.37 37.25 -1.75
N ASN A 303 -5.58 36.68 -2.66
CA ASN A 303 -4.61 37.43 -3.48
C ASN A 303 -5.27 38.45 -4.43
N GLU A 304 -6.55 38.27 -4.79
CA GLU A 304 -7.29 39.22 -5.62
C GLU A 304 -7.72 40.47 -4.84
N LYS A 305 -7.74 40.41 -3.51
CA LYS A 305 -8.17 41.50 -2.63
C LYS A 305 -7.00 42.36 -2.16
N PRO A 306 -7.17 43.70 -2.05
CA PRO A 306 -6.14 44.54 -1.47
C PRO A 306 -5.88 44.18 0.00
N LEU A 307 -4.66 44.44 0.47
CA LEU A 307 -4.24 44.13 1.85
C LEU A 307 -5.23 44.65 2.91
N SER A 308 -5.81 45.84 2.70
CA SER A 308 -6.78 46.46 3.62
C SER A 308 -8.05 45.63 3.86
N GLU A 309 -8.42 44.75 2.93
CA GLU A 309 -9.61 43.89 3.04
C GLU A 309 -9.31 42.49 3.60
N ARG A 310 -8.02 42.19 3.87
CA ARG A 310 -7.57 40.87 4.31
C ARG A 310 -6.55 40.93 5.45
N LEU A 311 -6.60 41.97 6.29
CA LEU A 311 -5.67 42.16 7.41
C LEU A 311 -5.72 41.03 8.45
N ASP A 312 -6.83 40.32 8.55
CA ASP A 312 -7.02 39.20 9.49
C ASP A 312 -6.41 37.87 8.98
N HIS A 313 -5.93 37.84 7.74
CA HIS A 313 -5.39 36.65 7.10
C HIS A 313 -3.92 36.82 6.72
N TYR A 314 -3.07 35.92 7.21
CA TYR A 314 -1.67 35.88 6.80
C TYR A 314 -1.54 35.22 5.44
N LEU A 315 -1.00 35.96 4.45
CA LEU A 315 -0.76 35.47 3.10
C LEU A 315 0.53 36.06 2.54
N THR A 316 1.35 35.22 1.90
CA THR A 316 2.63 35.64 1.31
C THR A 316 2.40 36.31 -0.05
N ASP A 317 2.13 37.62 -0.04
CA ASP A 317 1.85 38.39 -1.25
C ASP A 317 3.09 39.09 -1.80
N GLN A 318 3.60 38.61 -2.93
CA GLN A 318 4.75 39.20 -3.62
C GLN A 318 4.43 40.57 -4.26
N SER A 319 3.16 40.90 -4.49
CA SER A 319 2.75 42.19 -5.04
C SER A 319 3.08 43.35 -4.09
N LEU A 320 3.07 43.10 -2.77
CA LEU A 320 3.35 44.10 -1.73
C LEU A 320 4.80 44.59 -1.73
N THR A 321 5.73 43.79 -2.25
CA THR A 321 7.14 44.17 -2.39
C THR A 321 7.48 44.69 -3.79
N SER A 322 6.48 44.77 -4.67
CA SER A 322 6.63 45.28 -6.04
C SER A 322 6.61 46.81 -6.11
N LYS A 323 6.89 47.37 -7.29
CA LYS A 323 6.77 48.83 -7.55
C LYS A 323 5.32 49.34 -7.54
N LYS A 324 4.32 48.45 -7.57
CA LYS A 324 2.89 48.79 -7.56
C LYS A 324 2.16 47.90 -6.54
N PRO A 325 2.28 48.18 -5.24
CA PRO A 325 1.69 47.34 -4.21
C PRO A 325 0.17 47.53 -4.12
N GLN A 326 -0.58 46.43 -4.02
CA GLN A 326 -2.04 46.43 -3.89
C GLN A 326 -2.44 46.52 -2.41
N VAL A 327 -2.14 47.65 -1.76
CA VAL A 327 -2.37 47.84 -0.32
C VAL A 327 -3.84 48.13 -0.01
N THR A 328 -4.46 49.03 -0.77
CA THR A 328 -5.84 49.46 -0.60
C THR A 328 -6.36 50.05 -1.91
N ALA A 329 -7.68 50.17 -2.07
CA ALA A 329 -8.27 50.86 -3.21
C ALA A 329 -7.96 52.37 -3.11
N PHE A 330 -7.31 52.92 -4.14
CA PHE A 330 -7.02 54.35 -4.21
C PHE A 330 -7.30 54.90 -5.62
N PRO A 331 -8.08 56.00 -5.76
CA PRO A 331 -8.71 56.77 -4.68
C PRO A 331 -9.83 55.97 -3.97
N PRO A 332 -10.12 56.27 -2.69
CA PRO A 332 -11.20 55.60 -1.96
C PRO A 332 -12.56 55.89 -2.62
N ASP A 333 -13.49 54.93 -2.50
CA ASP A 333 -14.84 55.07 -3.01
C ASP A 333 -15.59 56.21 -2.29
N PHE A 334 -16.48 56.88 -3.03
CA PHE A 334 -17.28 57.98 -2.48
C PHE A 334 -18.42 57.44 -1.61
N GLU A 335 -18.38 57.74 -0.31
CA GLU A 335 -19.47 57.44 0.62
C GLU A 335 -20.42 58.64 0.78
N PRO A 336 -21.74 58.41 0.84
CA PRO A 336 -22.71 59.48 1.09
C PRO A 336 -22.58 59.98 2.54
N LEU A 337 -22.08 61.21 2.72
CA LEU A 337 -22.06 61.86 4.02
C LEU A 337 -23.39 62.57 4.29
N PRO A 338 -24.08 62.28 5.41
CA PRO A 338 -25.26 63.04 5.79
C PRO A 338 -24.84 64.51 6.04
N CYS A 339 -25.39 65.42 5.24
CA CYS A 339 -25.10 66.85 5.39
C CYS A 339 -25.56 67.36 6.76
N LYS A 340 -24.83 68.37 7.24
CA LYS A 340 -24.98 69.04 8.55
C LYS A 340 -26.44 69.09 9.04
N PRO A 341 -26.73 68.67 10.29
CA PRO A 341 -28.08 68.69 10.83
C PRO A 341 -28.67 70.11 10.81
N LEU A 342 -29.96 70.21 10.47
CA LEU A 342 -30.71 71.46 10.48
C LEU A 342 -30.77 72.01 11.90
N PHE A 343 -30.27 73.25 12.08
CA PHE A 343 -30.35 73.99 13.33
C PHE A 343 -31.14 75.27 13.10
N PHE A 344 -32.24 75.45 13.84
CA PHE A 344 -33.09 76.64 13.75
C PHE A 344 -32.83 77.57 14.92
N ASP A 345 -32.67 78.86 14.65
CA ASP A 345 -32.58 79.88 15.70
C ASP A 345 -33.98 80.23 16.23
N LEU A 346 -34.34 79.60 17.35
CA LEU A 346 -35.61 79.84 18.03
C LEU A 346 -35.62 81.12 18.87
N ALA A 347 -34.46 81.76 19.10
CA ALA A 347 -34.39 82.98 19.90
C ALA A 347 -35.05 84.16 19.17
N LEU A 348 -34.98 84.17 17.82
CA LEU A 348 -35.66 85.18 17.01
C LEU A 348 -37.18 85.21 17.26
N ASN A 349 -37.80 84.05 17.49
CA ASN A 349 -39.24 83.96 17.78
C ASN A 349 -39.63 84.57 19.14
N GLN A 350 -38.65 84.78 20.02
CA GLN A 350 -38.87 85.36 21.36
C GLN A 350 -38.73 86.89 21.38
N MET A 351 -38.25 87.50 20.29
CA MET A 351 -38.17 88.95 20.14
C MET A 351 -39.58 89.52 19.89
N LYS A 352 -40.28 89.86 20.98
CA LYS A 352 -41.59 90.52 20.94
C LYS A 352 -41.47 91.94 21.50
N PHE A 353 -42.24 92.88 20.93
CA PHE A 353 -42.32 94.22 21.50
C PHE A 353 -42.88 94.17 22.94
N PRO A 354 -42.35 94.99 23.86
CA PRO A 354 -42.92 95.10 25.20
C PRO A 354 -44.33 95.67 25.13
N SER A 355 -45.18 95.31 26.10
CA SER A 355 -46.53 95.85 26.18
C SER A 355 -46.49 97.38 26.38
N LEU A 356 -47.10 98.10 25.44
CA LEU A 356 -47.23 99.55 25.49
C LEU A 356 -48.51 100.01 26.21
N ALA A 357 -49.26 99.10 26.85
CA ALA A 357 -50.53 99.40 27.52
C ALA A 357 -50.41 100.55 28.56
N HIS A 358 -49.26 100.65 29.24
CA HIS A 358 -48.98 101.72 30.20
C HIS A 358 -48.78 103.12 29.60
N ARG A 359 -48.64 103.22 28.26
CA ARG A 359 -48.46 104.49 27.53
C ARG A 359 -49.73 104.96 26.82
N VAL A 360 -50.82 104.21 26.95
CA VAL A 360 -52.13 104.59 26.41
C VAL A 360 -52.88 105.34 27.51
N GLU A 361 -53.13 106.64 27.33
CA GLU A 361 -53.94 107.44 28.26
C GLU A 361 -55.42 106.99 28.21
N GLU A 362 -55.94 106.52 29.35
CA GLU A 362 -57.37 106.29 29.53
C GLU A 362 -58.13 107.63 29.56
N LYS A 363 -58.74 108.01 28.43
CA LYS A 363 -59.70 109.13 28.40
C LYS A 363 -60.95 108.74 29.22
N LYS A 364 -61.09 109.32 30.41
CA LYS A 364 -62.36 109.34 31.16
C LYS A 364 -63.46 109.98 30.31
N ALA A 365 -64.41 109.16 29.86
CA ALA A 365 -65.60 109.61 29.14
C ALA A 365 -66.56 110.33 30.10
N GLY A 366 -66.51 111.66 30.12
CA GLY A 366 -67.59 112.52 30.58
C GLY A 366 -68.52 112.80 29.41
N GLY A 367 -69.74 112.26 29.46
CA GLY A 367 -70.76 112.46 28.44
C GLY A 367 -71.48 113.80 28.58
N LEU A 368 -71.89 114.38 27.44
CA LEU A 368 -73.17 115.07 27.26
C LEU A 368 -73.43 115.26 25.76
N ALA A 369 -74.52 114.63 25.31
CA ALA A 369 -75.44 115.00 24.25
C ALA A 369 -74.95 115.82 23.04
N GLY A 370 -74.99 115.16 21.87
CA GLY A 370 -75.96 115.50 20.82
C GLY A 370 -75.65 116.71 19.93
N TYR A 371 -75.56 116.40 18.62
CA TYR A 371 -76.17 117.11 17.48
C TYR A 371 -75.23 117.60 16.38
N PHE A 372 -75.46 116.98 15.20
CA PHE A 372 -75.07 117.37 13.83
C PHE A 372 -73.55 117.42 13.56
N LYS A 373 -73.02 116.83 12.48
CA LYS A 373 -73.42 117.09 11.08
C LYS A 373 -72.60 116.20 10.12
N GLY A 374 -73.26 115.60 9.13
CA GLY A 374 -72.76 115.25 7.78
C GLY A 374 -71.61 114.23 7.70
N TRP A 375 -71.81 113.02 7.17
CA TRP A 375 -72.00 112.71 5.75
C TRP A 375 -70.98 113.38 4.82
N LEU A 376 -69.86 112.68 4.53
CA LEU A 376 -69.07 112.65 3.28
C LEU A 376 -68.00 111.55 3.45
N TRP A 377 -68.24 110.34 2.92
CA TRP A 377 -67.58 109.80 1.70
C TRP A 377 -66.03 109.80 1.80
N GLY A 378 -65.29 108.71 1.59
CA GLY A 378 -65.59 107.37 1.10
C GLY A 378 -64.27 106.62 0.85
N SER A 379 -64.40 105.29 0.74
CA SER A 379 -63.57 104.29 0.06
C SER A 379 -62.27 104.73 -0.64
N GLY A 380 -61.20 103.94 -0.48
CA GLY A 380 -60.12 103.92 -1.46
C GLY A 380 -58.95 103.04 -1.09
N SER A 381 -59.08 101.76 -1.45
CA SER A 381 -58.06 100.73 -1.73
C SER A 381 -57.13 100.23 -0.62
#